data_AF-A0A3D3WB84-F1
#
_entry.id   AF-A0A3D3WB84-F1
#
_cell.length_a   1.000
_cell.length_b   1.000
_cell.length_c   1.000
_cell.angle_alpha   90.00
_cell.angle_beta   90.00
_cell.angle_gamma   90.00
#
_symmetry.space_group_name_H-M   'P 1'
#
loop_
_entity.id
_entity.type
_entity.pdbx_description
1 polymer ?
#
loop_
_entity_poly.entity_id
_entity_poly.type
_entity_poly.pdbx_seq_one_letter_code
_entity_poly.pdbx_strand_id
1 'polypeptide(L)'
;MRRGNEAFSEASEAGSMTVEALLALSVTWFCALLMIAFVQTAGQLLDLDRALTASVQEMTAASYTLQQGIDRIVDREAGEGILPAAATALWADRCLQAHLEAYDRLKPALIWKTAICPSNFGPWGTEDVQLTLVFCPSRVKSAAAALLPGHLTYTLTKQQRAWLVGRELLPFRGLEESAAIQKKGPLVFITRWGTHYHREDCRYLMRSKIPCRLEALARIYQPCSVCRPDARAS
;
A
#
# COMPACT_ATOMS: atom_id res chain seq x y z
N MET A 1 -16.69 89.32 4.96
CA MET A 1 -15.65 88.54 4.25
C MET A 1 -15.54 87.18 4.92
N ARG A 2 -15.46 86.08 4.14
CA ARG A 2 -15.60 84.64 4.51
C ARG A 2 -17.01 84.05 4.34
N ARG A 3 -17.35 83.71 3.10
CA ARG A 3 -18.25 82.62 2.73
C ARG A 3 -17.90 82.21 1.31
N GLY A 4 -17.64 80.93 1.11
CA GLY A 4 -17.40 80.32 -0.20
C GLY A 4 -16.09 79.56 -0.25
N ASN A 5 -16.12 78.27 0.13
CA ASN A 5 -15.20 77.23 -0.41
C ASN A 5 -15.54 75.77 0.00
N GLU A 6 -16.76 75.43 0.42
CA GLU A 6 -17.08 74.05 0.87
C GLU A 6 -17.88 73.21 -0.14
N ALA A 7 -18.10 73.67 -1.38
CA ALA A 7 -19.07 73.03 -2.29
C ALA A 7 -18.47 72.12 -3.38
N PHE A 8 -17.21 71.69 -3.31
CA PHE A 8 -16.56 70.99 -4.44
C PHE A 8 -15.89 69.64 -4.12
N SER A 9 -16.28 68.96 -3.03
CA SER A 9 -15.62 67.72 -2.58
C SER A 9 -16.53 66.49 -2.43
N GLU A 10 -17.56 66.32 -3.27
CA GLU A 10 -18.41 65.10 -3.23
C GLU A 10 -18.67 64.45 -4.60
N ALA A 11 -18.01 64.88 -5.68
CA ALA A 11 -18.35 64.44 -7.04
C ALA A 11 -17.38 63.43 -7.70
N SER A 12 -16.53 62.72 -6.95
CA SER A 12 -15.42 61.95 -7.54
C SER A 12 -15.14 60.57 -6.93
N GLU A 13 -16.18 59.82 -6.54
CA GLU A 13 -15.99 58.40 -6.15
C GLU A 13 -17.00 57.42 -6.79
N ALA A 14 -17.68 57.83 -7.87
CA ALA A 14 -18.33 56.86 -8.76
C ALA A 14 -17.26 56.22 -9.66
N GLY A 15 -16.37 55.42 -9.04
CA GLY A 15 -15.43 54.57 -9.76
C GLY A 15 -16.19 53.69 -10.75
N SER A 16 -15.71 53.63 -11.99
CA SER A 16 -16.35 52.89 -13.08
C SER A 16 -16.47 51.41 -12.72
N MET A 17 -17.64 50.98 -12.21
CA MET A 17 -17.90 49.60 -11.75
C MET A 17 -17.59 48.54 -12.82
N THR A 18 -17.54 48.92 -14.09
CA THR A 18 -17.21 48.04 -15.22
C THR A 18 -15.76 47.56 -15.19
N VAL A 19 -14.80 48.37 -14.71
CA VAL A 19 -13.38 47.99 -14.69
C VAL A 19 -13.09 47.02 -13.55
N GLU A 20 -13.63 47.30 -12.36
CA GLU A 20 -13.49 46.42 -11.19
C GLU A 20 -14.16 45.07 -11.44
N ALA A 21 -15.36 45.06 -12.04
CA ALA A 21 -16.05 43.83 -12.39
C ALA A 21 -15.28 42.99 -13.41
N LEU A 22 -14.63 43.62 -14.41
CA LEU A 22 -13.82 42.90 -15.41
C LEU A 22 -12.58 42.25 -14.78
N LEU A 23 -11.90 42.97 -13.87
CA LEU A 23 -10.76 42.43 -13.12
C LEU A 23 -11.19 41.29 -12.21
N ALA A 24 -12.25 41.48 -11.42
CA ALA A 24 -12.80 40.46 -10.54
C ALA A 24 -13.21 39.19 -11.31
N LEU A 25 -13.86 39.33 -12.46
CA LEU A 25 -14.26 38.20 -13.30
C LEU A 25 -13.04 37.43 -13.85
N SER A 26 -12.01 38.12 -14.32
CA SER A 26 -10.80 37.46 -14.83
C SER A 26 -10.03 36.69 -13.74
N VAL A 27 -9.92 37.28 -12.54
CA VAL A 27 -9.28 36.64 -11.38
C VAL A 27 -10.09 35.43 -10.91
N THR A 28 -11.42 35.57 -10.77
CA THR A 28 -12.28 34.46 -10.33
C THR A 28 -12.29 33.32 -11.34
N TRP A 29 -12.33 33.61 -12.64
CA TRP A 29 -12.21 32.60 -13.70
C TRP A 29 -10.88 31.85 -13.62
N PHE A 30 -9.78 32.58 -13.46
CA PHE A 30 -8.45 31.99 -13.30
C PHE A 30 -8.38 31.10 -12.04
N CYS A 31 -8.89 31.58 -10.91
CA CYS A 31 -8.98 30.78 -9.68
C CYS A 31 -9.83 29.51 -9.88
N ALA A 32 -10.95 29.61 -10.60
CA ALA A 32 -11.79 28.45 -10.90
C ALA A 32 -11.04 27.42 -11.77
N LEU A 33 -10.31 27.86 -12.79
CA LEU A 33 -9.48 26.97 -13.61
C LEU A 33 -8.36 26.30 -12.80
N LEU A 34 -7.71 27.04 -11.89
CA LEU A 34 -6.71 26.48 -10.98
C LEU A 34 -7.32 25.42 -10.07
N MET A 35 -8.51 25.66 -9.52
CA MET A 35 -9.22 24.68 -8.69
C MET A 35 -9.60 23.43 -9.47
N ILE A 36 -10.07 23.57 -10.71
CA ILE A 36 -10.37 22.42 -11.59
C ILE A 36 -9.10 21.61 -11.88
N ALA A 37 -8.00 22.28 -12.23
CA ALA A 37 -6.71 21.61 -12.48
C ALA A 37 -6.18 20.89 -11.23
N PHE A 38 -6.34 21.51 -10.05
CA PHE A 38 -5.97 20.91 -8.77
C PHE A 38 -6.79 19.64 -8.48
N VAL A 39 -8.12 19.70 -8.63
CA VAL A 39 -9.00 18.54 -8.41
C VAL A 39 -8.68 17.40 -9.39
N GLN A 40 -8.43 17.72 -10.67
CA GLN A 40 -8.03 16.73 -11.66
C GLN A 40 -6.69 16.08 -11.33
N THR A 41 -5.71 16.86 -10.88
CA THR A 41 -4.39 16.36 -10.47
C THR A 41 -4.50 15.47 -9.23
N ALA A 42 -5.32 15.87 -8.23
CA ALA A 42 -5.57 15.07 -7.04
C ALA A 42 -6.27 13.73 -7.36
N GLY A 43 -7.23 13.74 -8.27
CA GLY A 43 -7.89 12.51 -8.74
C GLY A 43 -6.90 11.54 -9.41
N GLN A 44 -6.04 12.06 -10.29
CA GLN A 44 -4.98 11.25 -10.91
C GLN A 44 -4.00 10.68 -9.88
N LEU A 45 -3.65 11.45 -8.84
CA LEU A 45 -2.75 10.99 -7.77
C LEU A 45 -3.40 9.87 -6.94
N LEU A 46 -4.71 9.97 -6.66
CA LEU A 46 -5.45 8.96 -5.93
C LEU A 46 -5.57 7.65 -6.72
N ASP A 47 -5.85 7.74 -8.01
CA ASP A 47 -5.92 6.56 -8.88
C ASP A 47 -4.56 5.87 -9.00
N LEU A 48 -3.47 6.65 -9.05
CA LEU A 48 -2.11 6.14 -9.03
C LEU A 48 -1.76 5.45 -7.71
N ASP A 49 -2.19 6.00 -6.56
CA ASP A 49 -2.02 5.36 -5.25
C ASP A 49 -2.77 4.02 -5.16
N ARG A 50 -3.99 3.95 -5.72
CA ARG A 50 -4.77 2.72 -5.81
C ARG A 50 -4.09 1.68 -6.70
N ALA A 51 -3.63 2.07 -7.89
CA ALA A 51 -2.92 1.17 -8.80
C ALA A 51 -1.64 0.63 -8.17
N LEU A 52 -0.89 1.49 -7.47
CA LEU A 52 0.31 1.09 -6.75
C LEU A 52 -0.03 0.14 -5.59
N THR A 53 -1.11 0.41 -4.84
CA THR A 53 -1.58 -0.50 -3.77
C THR A 53 -1.99 -1.87 -4.34
N ALA A 54 -2.74 -1.91 -5.44
CA ALA A 54 -3.11 -3.16 -6.11
C ALA A 54 -1.88 -3.93 -6.61
N SER A 55 -0.89 -3.23 -7.18
CA SER A 55 0.38 -3.83 -7.63
C SER A 55 1.14 -4.45 -6.45
N VAL A 56 1.28 -3.73 -5.33
CA VAL A 56 1.93 -4.28 -4.12
C VAL A 56 1.15 -5.49 -3.57
N GLN A 57 -0.18 -5.45 -3.64
CA GLN A 57 -1.03 -6.55 -3.21
C GLN A 57 -0.81 -7.82 -4.02
N GLU A 58 -0.93 -7.73 -5.35
CA GLU A 58 -0.61 -8.84 -6.23
C GLU A 58 0.80 -9.31 -5.97
N MET A 59 1.75 -8.38 -5.87
CA MET A 59 3.15 -8.67 -5.66
C MET A 59 3.40 -9.58 -4.46
N THR A 60 2.79 -9.17 -3.36
CA THR A 60 2.86 -9.90 -2.13
C THR A 60 2.22 -11.29 -2.25
N ALA A 61 1.10 -11.41 -2.96
CA ALA A 61 0.42 -12.68 -3.17
C ALA A 61 1.27 -13.69 -3.96
N ALA A 62 1.99 -13.28 -5.01
CA ALA A 62 2.84 -14.22 -5.75
C ALA A 62 4.21 -14.43 -5.09
N SER A 63 4.73 -13.48 -4.32
CA SER A 63 5.94 -13.72 -3.52
C SER A 63 5.76 -14.93 -2.59
N TYR A 64 4.56 -15.10 -2.06
CA TYR A 64 4.19 -16.25 -1.22
C TYR A 64 4.22 -17.58 -1.99
N THR A 65 3.61 -17.64 -3.18
CA THR A 65 3.58 -18.88 -3.97
C THR A 65 4.98 -19.26 -4.45
N LEU A 66 5.79 -18.27 -4.78
CA LEU A 66 7.17 -18.44 -5.21
C LEU A 66 8.04 -18.94 -4.03
N GLN A 67 7.86 -18.38 -2.83
CA GLN A 67 8.51 -18.87 -1.61
C GLN A 67 8.14 -20.32 -1.29
N GLN A 68 6.85 -20.68 -1.37
CA GLN A 68 6.42 -22.08 -1.17
C GLN A 68 7.05 -23.04 -2.19
N GLY A 69 7.19 -22.61 -3.44
CA GLY A 69 7.86 -23.38 -4.49
C GLY A 69 9.34 -23.59 -4.17
N ILE A 70 10.01 -22.55 -3.69
CA ILE A 70 11.42 -22.59 -3.29
C ILE A 70 11.61 -23.48 -2.06
N ASP A 71 10.80 -23.34 -1.02
CA ASP A 71 10.90 -24.16 0.20
C ASP A 71 10.79 -25.66 -0.15
N ARG A 72 9.90 -26.03 -1.08
CA ARG A 72 9.78 -27.42 -1.60
C ARG A 72 11.01 -27.92 -2.36
N ILE A 73 11.74 -27.02 -3.01
CA ILE A 73 12.97 -27.34 -3.76
C ILE A 73 14.17 -27.40 -2.80
N VAL A 74 14.27 -26.45 -1.87
CA VAL A 74 15.34 -26.39 -0.86
C VAL A 74 15.26 -27.58 0.11
N ASP A 75 14.05 -28.03 0.47
CA ASP A 75 13.86 -29.28 1.23
C ASP A 75 14.37 -30.52 0.46
N ARG A 76 14.54 -30.44 -0.87
CA ARG A 76 15.12 -31.50 -1.70
C ARG A 76 16.62 -31.36 -1.90
N GLU A 77 17.14 -30.15 -1.95
CA GLU A 77 18.55 -29.88 -2.24
C GLU A 77 19.06 -28.81 -1.27
N ALA A 78 19.80 -29.22 -0.24
CA ALA A 78 20.37 -28.37 0.80
C ALA A 78 21.52 -27.47 0.29
N GLY A 79 21.24 -26.61 -0.69
CA GLY A 79 22.18 -25.67 -1.29
C GLY A 79 21.64 -24.24 -1.29
N GLU A 80 22.47 -23.29 -0.86
CA GLU A 80 22.16 -21.86 -0.68
C GLU A 80 21.64 -21.19 -1.97
N GLY A 81 20.36 -20.78 -1.98
CA GLY A 81 19.69 -20.19 -3.15
C GLY A 81 19.73 -18.66 -3.16
N ILE A 82 20.54 -18.07 -4.04
CA ILE A 82 20.63 -16.60 -4.31
C ILE A 82 19.62 -16.14 -5.39
N LEU A 83 18.91 -17.07 -6.05
CA LEU A 83 17.93 -16.82 -7.12
C LEU A 83 16.58 -16.14 -6.77
N PRO A 84 16.06 -16.08 -5.52
CA PRO A 84 14.69 -15.59 -5.26
C PRO A 84 14.48 -14.10 -5.52
N ALA A 85 15.48 -13.26 -5.21
CA ALA A 85 15.32 -11.81 -5.18
C ALA A 85 15.24 -11.16 -6.57
N ALA A 86 16.00 -11.67 -7.55
CA ALA A 86 15.96 -11.13 -8.92
C ALA A 86 14.65 -11.47 -9.63
N ALA A 87 14.14 -12.69 -9.42
CA ALA A 87 12.87 -13.13 -10.01
C ALA A 87 11.67 -12.36 -9.45
N THR A 88 11.64 -12.13 -8.14
CA THR A 88 10.60 -11.31 -7.48
C THR A 88 10.65 -9.86 -7.97
N ALA A 89 11.83 -9.26 -8.12
CA ALA A 89 11.99 -7.91 -8.65
C ALA A 89 11.56 -7.77 -10.13
N LEU A 90 11.88 -8.74 -10.98
CA LEU A 90 11.45 -8.73 -12.40
C LEU A 90 9.93 -8.88 -12.53
N TRP A 91 9.33 -9.75 -11.71
CA TRP A 91 7.90 -9.95 -11.74
C TRP A 91 7.14 -8.77 -11.12
N ALA A 92 7.71 -8.13 -10.09
CA ALA A 92 7.25 -6.85 -9.56
C ALA A 92 7.10 -5.78 -10.65
N ASP A 93 8.16 -5.64 -11.45
CA ASP A 93 8.23 -4.65 -12.51
C ASP A 93 7.16 -4.91 -13.57
N ARG A 94 6.95 -6.19 -13.95
CA ARG A 94 5.89 -6.58 -14.88
C ARG A 94 4.48 -6.31 -14.36
N CYS A 95 4.19 -6.64 -13.11
CA CYS A 95 2.89 -6.37 -12.50
C CYS A 95 2.61 -4.87 -12.46
N LEU A 96 3.57 -4.08 -11.98
CA LEU A 96 3.42 -2.63 -11.94
C LEU A 96 3.24 -2.05 -13.35
N GLN A 97 4.01 -2.53 -14.33
CA GLN A 97 3.88 -2.11 -15.72
C GLN A 97 2.49 -2.44 -16.27
N ALA A 98 1.94 -3.62 -16.01
CA ALA A 98 0.59 -4.00 -16.45
C ALA A 98 -0.51 -3.11 -15.85
N HIS A 99 -0.41 -2.74 -14.57
CA HIS A 99 -1.36 -1.79 -13.95
C HIS A 99 -1.18 -0.37 -14.49
N LEU A 100 0.06 0.04 -14.79
CA LEU A 100 0.38 1.34 -15.35
C LEU A 100 0.04 1.46 -16.85
N GLU A 101 -0.18 0.35 -17.57
CA GLU A 101 -0.61 0.37 -18.97
C GLU A 101 -1.95 1.08 -19.16
N ALA A 102 -2.85 1.00 -18.17
CA ALA A 102 -4.11 1.74 -18.18
C ALA A 102 -3.93 3.28 -18.12
N TYR A 103 -2.73 3.76 -17.78
CA TYR A 103 -2.42 5.18 -17.54
C TYR A 103 -1.51 5.80 -18.61
N ASP A 104 -1.80 5.54 -19.90
CA ASP A 104 -1.02 6.03 -21.05
C ASP A 104 -0.69 7.53 -21.01
N ARG A 105 -1.60 8.35 -20.48
CA ARG A 105 -1.41 9.81 -20.36
C ARG A 105 -0.32 10.21 -19.36
N LEU A 106 -0.05 9.39 -18.36
CA LEU A 106 0.87 9.68 -17.27
C LEU A 106 2.24 9.00 -17.46
N LYS A 107 2.35 7.97 -18.31
CA LYS A 107 3.61 7.27 -18.63
C LYS A 107 4.85 8.16 -18.78
N PRO A 108 4.85 9.28 -19.53
CA PRO A 108 6.06 10.11 -19.69
C PRO A 108 6.49 10.82 -18.40
N ALA A 109 5.58 10.99 -17.44
CA ALA A 109 5.79 11.68 -16.18
C ALA A 109 6.09 10.75 -15.00
N LEU A 110 5.99 9.44 -15.20
CA LEU A 110 6.19 8.44 -14.17
C LEU A 110 7.59 7.87 -14.26
N ILE A 111 8.30 7.89 -13.13
CA ILE A 111 9.54 7.14 -12.94
C ILE A 111 9.30 6.26 -11.73
N TRP A 112 9.43 4.95 -11.85
CA TRP A 112 9.32 4.05 -10.71
C TRP A 112 10.63 3.35 -10.44
N LYS A 113 10.80 2.96 -9.18
CA LYS A 113 11.91 2.15 -8.71
C LYS A 113 11.34 1.08 -7.79
N THR A 114 11.69 -0.17 -8.06
CA THR A 114 11.43 -1.29 -7.18
C THR A 114 12.67 -1.51 -6.31
N ALA A 115 12.48 -1.60 -5.00
CA ALA A 115 13.55 -1.94 -4.07
C ALA A 115 13.07 -3.05 -3.15
N ILE A 116 13.86 -4.12 -3.05
CA ILE A 116 13.71 -5.11 -2.00
C ILE A 116 14.51 -4.59 -0.83
N CYS A 117 13.83 -4.23 0.25
CA CYS A 117 14.50 -3.76 1.46
C CYS A 117 14.74 -4.96 2.38
N PRO A 118 16.01 -5.39 2.57
CA PRO A 118 16.34 -6.26 3.69
C PRO A 118 16.17 -5.43 4.97
N SER A 119 14.96 -5.41 5.53
CA SER A 119 14.73 -4.65 6.76
C SER A 119 15.21 -5.48 7.96
N ASN A 120 16.27 -4.99 8.59
CA ASN A 120 16.88 -5.38 9.86
C ASN A 120 17.34 -6.85 10.01
N PHE A 121 18.54 -6.97 10.60
CA PHE A 121 19.24 -8.18 11.07
C PHE A 121 18.42 -8.98 12.13
N GLY A 122 17.23 -9.44 11.78
CA GLY A 122 16.54 -10.52 12.47
C GLY A 122 16.86 -11.85 11.78
N PRO A 123 16.90 -12.98 12.49
CA PRO A 123 17.15 -14.31 11.90
C PRO A 123 16.06 -14.78 10.92
N TRP A 124 15.04 -13.95 10.68
CA TRP A 124 13.96 -14.17 9.72
C TRP A 124 13.93 -12.94 8.83
N GLY A 125 14.63 -12.99 7.69
CA GLY A 125 14.63 -11.90 6.72
C GLY A 125 13.20 -11.59 6.29
N THR A 126 12.63 -10.49 6.81
CA THR A 126 11.36 -9.99 6.32
C THR A 126 11.66 -9.22 5.04
N GLU A 127 11.49 -9.88 3.91
CA GLU A 127 11.50 -9.24 2.60
C GLU A 127 10.29 -8.29 2.54
N ASP A 128 10.54 -7.03 2.87
CA ASP A 128 9.57 -5.97 2.67
C ASP A 128 9.77 -5.46 1.24
N VAL A 129 8.70 -5.51 0.46
CA VAL A 129 8.71 -4.93 -0.87
C VAL A 129 8.42 -3.44 -0.70
N GLN A 130 9.36 -2.61 -1.17
CA GLN A 130 9.16 -1.18 -1.29
C GLN A 130 9.00 -0.80 -2.77
N LEU A 131 7.83 -0.28 -3.12
CA LEU A 131 7.61 0.35 -4.40
C LEU A 131 7.67 1.87 -4.22
N THR A 132 8.55 2.51 -4.97
CA THR A 132 8.66 3.97 -5.01
C THR A 132 8.28 4.45 -6.39
N LEU A 133 7.29 5.33 -6.45
CA LEU A 133 6.85 5.97 -7.67
C LEU A 133 7.05 7.47 -7.56
N VAL A 134 7.70 8.04 -8.56
CA VAL A 134 8.01 9.47 -8.67
C VAL A 134 7.21 10.05 -9.83
N PHE A 135 6.37 11.04 -9.54
CA PHE A 135 5.59 11.76 -10.52
C PHE A 135 6.15 13.16 -10.75
N CYS A 136 6.44 13.46 -12.01
CA CYS A 136 6.97 14.75 -12.48
C CYS A 136 5.97 15.43 -13.44
N PRO A 137 5.15 16.39 -12.98
CA PRO A 137 4.10 17.02 -13.78
C PRO A 137 4.65 17.77 -15.00
N SER A 138 5.89 18.28 -14.92
CA SER A 138 6.56 18.97 -16.04
C SER A 138 6.74 18.13 -17.30
N ARG A 139 6.61 16.79 -17.20
CA ARG A 139 6.71 15.87 -18.33
C ARG A 139 5.36 15.52 -18.95
N VAL A 140 4.24 15.96 -18.36
CA VAL A 140 2.90 15.74 -18.90
C VAL A 140 2.65 16.76 -20.00
N LYS A 141 2.31 16.30 -21.21
CA LYS A 141 2.01 17.16 -22.38
C LYS A 141 0.62 17.83 -22.31
N SER A 142 0.17 18.27 -21.13
CA SER A 142 -1.14 18.90 -20.96
C SER A 142 -1.01 20.40 -20.65
N ALA A 143 -1.92 21.20 -21.18
CA ALA A 143 -1.96 22.64 -20.89
C ALA A 143 -2.17 22.93 -19.40
N ALA A 144 -2.91 22.07 -18.69
CA ALA A 144 -3.11 22.15 -17.24
C ALA A 144 -1.80 21.88 -16.47
N ALA A 145 -0.96 20.96 -16.95
CA ALA A 145 0.33 20.67 -16.31
C ALA A 145 1.32 21.83 -16.42
N ALA A 146 1.18 22.71 -17.42
CA ALA A 146 1.98 23.93 -17.52
C ALA A 146 1.67 24.97 -16.42
N LEU A 147 0.49 24.85 -15.78
CA LEU A 147 0.13 25.69 -14.64
C LEU A 147 0.70 25.18 -13.32
N LEU A 148 1.18 23.92 -13.28
CA LEU A 148 1.80 23.34 -12.09
C LEU A 148 3.28 23.73 -12.03
N PRO A 149 3.85 23.89 -10.82
CA PRO A 149 5.27 24.21 -10.68
C PRO A 149 6.13 23.06 -11.26
N GLY A 150 7.03 23.39 -12.19
CA GLY A 150 7.84 22.39 -12.90
C GLY A 150 8.83 21.61 -12.03
N HIS A 151 9.05 22.04 -10.79
CA HIS A 151 9.93 21.42 -9.81
C HIS A 151 9.20 20.51 -8.81
N LEU A 152 7.87 20.37 -8.94
CA LEU A 152 7.07 19.70 -7.93
C LEU A 152 7.10 18.18 -8.17
N THR A 153 7.88 17.46 -7.36
CA THR A 153 8.02 16.01 -7.44
C THR A 153 7.22 15.35 -6.34
N TYR A 154 6.30 14.45 -6.72
CA TYR A 154 5.58 13.63 -5.75
C TYR A 154 6.24 12.26 -5.68
N THR A 155 6.60 11.85 -4.46
CA THR A 155 7.16 10.51 -4.21
C THR A 155 6.15 9.71 -3.41
N LEU A 156 5.58 8.68 -4.03
CA LEU A 156 4.70 7.73 -3.37
C LEU A 156 5.52 6.49 -3.03
N THR A 157 5.65 6.21 -1.73
CA THR A 157 6.28 4.99 -1.24
C THR A 157 5.23 4.13 -0.56
N LYS A 158 5.07 2.89 -1.02
CA LYS A 158 4.33 1.87 -0.27
C LYS A 158 5.27 0.75 0.10
N GLN A 159 5.20 0.38 1.36
CA GLN A 159 5.90 -0.77 1.91
C GLN A 159 4.84 -1.73 2.40
N GLN A 160 4.92 -2.97 1.95
CA GLN A 160 4.07 -4.03 2.45
C GLN A 160 4.92 -5.24 2.77
N ARG A 161 4.65 -5.84 3.92
CA ARG A 161 5.34 -7.07 4.31
C ARG A 161 4.85 -8.17 3.37
N ALA A 162 5.77 -8.95 2.79
CA ALA A 162 5.46 -10.07 1.90
C ALA A 162 4.45 -11.08 2.50
N TRP A 163 4.30 -11.08 3.83
CA TRP A 163 3.41 -11.95 4.58
C TRP A 163 2.03 -11.33 4.88
N LEU A 164 1.82 -10.03 4.64
CA LEU A 164 0.61 -9.32 5.05
C LEU A 164 -0.52 -9.36 4.01
N VAL A 165 -0.25 -9.47 2.70
CA VAL A 165 -1.34 -9.56 1.70
C VAL A 165 -1.89 -10.98 1.61
N GLY A 166 -1.06 -11.99 1.89
CA GLY A 166 -1.55 -13.33 2.17
C GLY A 166 -2.46 -13.40 3.41
N ARG A 167 -2.46 -12.36 4.27
CA ARG A 167 -3.26 -12.32 5.52
C ARG A 167 -4.60 -11.61 5.40
N GLU A 168 -4.84 -10.77 4.39
CA GLU A 168 -6.20 -10.27 4.08
C GLU A 168 -6.99 -11.21 3.15
N LEU A 169 -6.32 -12.27 2.68
CA LEU A 169 -6.77 -13.58 2.21
C LEU A 169 -7.64 -14.46 3.13
N LEU A 170 -7.78 -14.08 4.42
CA LEU A 170 -8.24 -14.82 5.63
C LEU A 170 -7.08 -15.36 6.48
N PRO A 171 -7.10 -15.25 7.83
CA PRO A 171 -5.90 -15.49 8.64
C PRO A 171 -5.29 -16.88 8.43
N PHE A 172 -6.06 -17.92 8.08
CA PHE A 172 -5.54 -19.25 7.78
C PHE A 172 -6.40 -20.03 6.76
N ARG A 173 -5.97 -20.01 5.49
CA ARG A 173 -6.14 -21.11 4.54
C ARG A 173 -4.75 -21.46 4.03
N GLY A 174 -4.21 -22.62 4.44
CA GLY A 174 -2.86 -23.06 4.07
C GLY A 174 -2.05 -23.65 5.23
N LEU A 175 -2.49 -23.46 6.47
CA LEU A 175 -1.90 -24.14 7.63
C LEU A 175 -2.25 -25.64 7.68
N GLU A 176 -3.32 -26.04 6.99
CA GLU A 176 -3.73 -27.44 6.88
C GLU A 176 -2.68 -28.30 6.17
N GLU A 177 -2.00 -27.78 5.15
CA GLU A 177 -0.92 -28.50 4.44
C GLU A 177 0.45 -28.35 5.12
N SER A 178 0.77 -27.17 5.65
CA SER A 178 2.09 -26.93 6.26
C SER A 178 2.23 -27.54 7.67
N ALA A 179 1.14 -27.71 8.42
CA ALA A 179 1.15 -28.47 9.68
C ALA A 179 1.37 -29.98 9.47
N ALA A 180 0.99 -30.52 8.31
CA ALA A 180 1.14 -31.94 7.99
C ALA A 180 2.59 -32.34 7.65
N ILE A 181 3.44 -31.39 7.26
CA ILE A 181 4.78 -31.68 6.69
C ILE A 181 5.86 -31.85 7.77
N GLN A 182 5.82 -31.10 8.86
CA GLN A 182 6.76 -31.34 9.95
C GLN A 182 6.39 -32.67 10.61
N LYS A 183 7.33 -33.53 11.05
CA LYS A 183 7.05 -34.83 11.70
C LYS A 183 7.28 -34.91 13.22
N LYS A 184 7.70 -33.83 13.90
CA LYS A 184 8.04 -33.82 15.34
C LYS A 184 7.24 -32.78 16.13
N GLY A 185 6.69 -33.17 17.28
CA GLY A 185 6.03 -32.29 18.25
C GLY A 185 4.55 -32.63 18.54
N PRO A 186 3.99 -32.16 19.68
CA PRO A 186 2.59 -32.39 20.06
C PRO A 186 1.63 -31.63 19.14
N LEU A 187 0.53 -32.30 18.79
CA LEU A 187 -0.54 -31.75 17.95
C LEU A 187 -1.50 -30.91 18.80
N VAL A 188 -1.75 -29.67 18.36
CA VAL A 188 -2.71 -28.74 18.95
C VAL A 188 -3.62 -28.20 17.86
N PHE A 189 -4.71 -27.53 18.23
CA PHE A 189 -5.70 -27.06 17.29
C PHE A 189 -5.93 -25.56 17.44
N ILE A 190 -6.13 -24.86 16.33
CA ILE A 190 -6.54 -23.46 16.32
C ILE A 190 -7.91 -23.33 15.65
N THR A 191 -8.61 -22.25 15.99
CA THR A 191 -9.83 -21.86 15.26
C THR A 191 -9.47 -20.89 14.16
N ARG A 192 -10.28 -20.81 13.09
CA ARG A 192 -10.07 -19.91 11.94
C ARG A 192 -9.80 -18.44 12.31
N TRP A 193 -10.33 -17.98 13.44
CA TRP A 193 -10.31 -16.58 13.86
C TRP A 193 -9.73 -16.36 15.25
N GLY A 194 -9.32 -17.42 15.94
CA GLY A 194 -8.84 -17.33 17.31
C GLY A 194 -7.38 -16.90 17.38
N THR A 195 -7.02 -16.17 18.42
CA THR A 195 -5.62 -15.84 18.78
C THR A 195 -5.02 -16.86 19.75
N HIS A 196 -5.77 -17.92 20.04
CA HIS A 196 -5.37 -18.95 21.01
C HIS A 196 -5.30 -20.32 20.34
N TYR A 197 -4.41 -21.16 20.86
CA TYR A 197 -4.39 -22.58 20.52
C TYR A 197 -5.06 -23.42 21.62
N HIS A 198 -5.58 -24.56 21.21
CA HIS A 198 -6.55 -25.36 21.93
C HIS A 198 -6.17 -26.85 21.89
N ARG A 199 -6.67 -27.60 22.88
CA ARG A 199 -6.72 -29.08 22.82
C ARG A 199 -7.88 -29.52 21.92
N GLU A 200 -7.81 -30.74 21.43
CA GLU A 200 -8.77 -31.30 20.48
C GLU A 200 -10.25 -31.19 20.91
N ASP A 201 -10.48 -31.28 22.21
CA ASP A 201 -11.78 -31.35 22.89
C ASP A 201 -12.30 -29.96 23.34
N CYS A 202 -11.62 -28.87 22.98
CA CYS A 202 -12.05 -27.55 23.41
C CYS A 202 -13.37 -27.12 22.76
N ARG A 203 -14.33 -26.66 23.57
CA ARG A 203 -15.64 -26.15 23.11
C ARG A 203 -15.57 -25.04 22.07
N TYR A 204 -14.47 -24.27 22.03
CA TYR A 204 -14.30 -23.19 21.04
C TYR A 204 -13.94 -23.71 19.65
N LEU A 205 -13.50 -24.96 19.51
CA LEU A 205 -13.19 -25.61 18.23
C LEU A 205 -14.43 -26.14 17.49
N MET A 206 -15.64 -26.06 18.08
CA MET A 206 -16.85 -26.64 17.48
C MET A 206 -17.15 -26.11 16.06
N ARG A 207 -16.78 -24.87 15.76
CA ARG A 207 -17.04 -24.25 14.44
C ARG A 207 -15.88 -24.36 13.46
N SER A 208 -14.67 -24.60 13.96
CA SER A 208 -13.45 -24.64 13.15
C SER A 208 -12.34 -25.31 13.93
N LYS A 209 -11.73 -26.33 13.33
CA LYS A 209 -10.68 -27.15 13.93
C LYS A 209 -9.56 -27.32 12.92
N ILE A 210 -8.49 -26.56 13.09
CA ILE A 210 -7.31 -26.60 12.21
C ILE A 210 -6.15 -27.22 13.01
N PRO A 211 -5.66 -28.41 12.64
CA PRO A 211 -4.54 -29.05 13.32
C PRO A 211 -3.23 -28.29 13.05
N CYS A 212 -2.41 -28.13 14.09
CA CYS A 212 -1.12 -27.46 14.02
C CYS A 212 -0.15 -28.00 15.09
N ARG A 213 1.14 -27.68 14.96
CA ARG A 213 2.20 -28.07 15.90
C ARG A 213 2.43 -26.98 16.94
N LEU A 214 2.58 -27.38 18.22
CA LEU A 214 2.79 -26.42 19.32
C LEU A 214 4.05 -25.55 19.10
N GLU A 215 5.14 -26.14 18.59
CA GLU A 215 6.42 -25.46 18.36
C GLU A 215 6.29 -24.26 17.41
N ALA A 216 5.45 -24.39 16.38
CA ALA A 216 5.19 -23.33 15.40
C ALA A 216 4.32 -22.20 15.98
N LEU A 217 3.50 -22.50 17.00
CA LEU A 217 2.50 -21.58 17.54
C LEU A 217 2.94 -20.86 18.82
N ALA A 218 3.82 -21.45 19.62
CA ALA A 218 4.17 -20.95 20.96
C ALA A 218 4.70 -19.50 20.99
N ARG A 219 5.20 -19.00 19.85
CA ARG A 219 5.70 -17.61 19.71
C ARG A 219 4.64 -16.61 19.27
N ILE A 220 3.53 -17.06 18.71
CA ILE A 220 2.53 -16.23 18.01
C ILE A 220 1.15 -16.30 18.70
N TYR A 221 0.80 -17.46 19.25
CA TYR A 221 -0.50 -17.73 19.85
C TYR A 221 -0.37 -17.96 21.36
N GLN A 222 -1.42 -17.60 22.08
CA GLN A 222 -1.49 -17.83 23.51
C GLN A 222 -2.24 -19.15 23.83
N PRO A 223 -1.87 -19.86 24.90
CA PRO A 223 -2.62 -21.04 25.32
C PRO A 223 -4.04 -20.65 25.70
N CYS A 224 -5.04 -21.40 25.23
CA CYS A 224 -6.41 -21.16 25.65
C CYS A 224 -6.56 -21.35 27.17
N SER A 225 -7.10 -20.33 27.83
CA SER A 225 -7.34 -20.32 29.28
C SER A 225 -8.32 -21.39 29.76
N VAL A 226 -9.19 -21.88 28.86
CA VAL A 226 -10.22 -22.88 29.16
C VAL A 226 -9.67 -24.31 29.08
N CYS A 227 -9.03 -24.69 27.98
CA CYS A 227 -8.51 -26.06 27.81
C CYS A 227 -7.03 -26.23 28.20
N ARG A 228 -6.35 -25.14 28.60
CA ARG A 228 -4.98 -25.12 29.14
C ARG A 228 -4.04 -26.15 28.48
N PRO A 229 -3.74 -25.99 27.19
CA PRO A 229 -2.91 -26.93 26.45
C PRO A 229 -1.48 -27.08 27.01
N ASP A 230 -0.94 -26.06 27.69
CA ASP A 230 0.40 -26.07 28.32
C ASP A 230 0.48 -26.77 29.67
N ALA A 231 -0.66 -27.06 30.31
CA ALA A 231 -0.66 -27.82 31.55
C ALA A 231 -0.29 -29.27 31.19
N ARG A 232 1.01 -29.59 31.33
CA ARG A 232 1.57 -30.94 31.19
C ARG A 232 0.56 -31.98 31.64
N ALA A 233 0.38 -33.02 30.82
CA ALA A 233 -0.23 -34.27 31.24
C ALA A 233 0.39 -34.67 32.59
N SER A 234 -0.42 -34.59 33.65
CA SER A 234 -0.20 -35.23 34.94
C SER A 234 -0.73 -36.65 34.87
#